data_AF-A0A8J3J1D5-F1
#
_entry.id   AF-A0A8J3J1D5-F1
#
_cell.length_a   1.000
_cell.length_b   1.000
_cell.length_c   1.000
_cell.angle_alpha   90.00
_cell.angle_beta   90.00
_cell.angle_gamma   90.00
#
_symmetry.space_group_name_H-M   'P 1'
#
loop_
_entity.id
_entity.type
_entity.pdbx_description
1 polymer ?
#
loop_
_entity_poly.entity_id
_entity_poly.type
_entity_poly.pdbx_seq_one_letter_code
_entity_poly.pdbx_strand_id
1 'polypeptide(L)'
;MGMAAPDGWLRLLEELLEAEHRQARALQRLADARRELAADGNGSPAAVRRVRIAEAAVDRAGSYVRRVRNALDEYGAGRGGGESAGGHGGSSNPGTGPDGQKSADDR
;
A
#
# COMPACT_ATOMS: atom_id res chain seq x y z
N MET A 1 -10.93 31.96 18.46
CA MET A 1 -10.82 31.76 17.00
C MET A 1 -10.65 30.26 16.76
N GLY A 2 -11.73 29.58 16.38
CA GLY A 2 -11.66 28.14 16.09
C GLY A 2 -10.97 27.96 14.74
N MET A 3 -9.80 27.35 14.71
CA MET A 3 -9.21 26.88 13.46
C MET A 3 -10.11 25.76 12.93
N ALA A 4 -10.91 26.06 11.91
CA ALA A 4 -11.53 25.02 11.11
C ALA A 4 -10.39 24.18 10.52
N ALA A 5 -10.30 22.91 10.92
CA ALA A 5 -9.51 21.95 10.16
C ALA A 5 -10.02 22.01 8.71
N PRO A 6 -9.13 22.02 7.70
CA PRO A 6 -9.55 22.25 6.34
C PRO A 6 -10.45 21.09 5.92
N ASP A 7 -11.67 21.38 5.48
CA ASP A 7 -12.76 20.41 5.34
C ASP A 7 -12.39 19.19 4.47
N GLY A 8 -11.42 19.33 3.55
CA GLY A 8 -10.92 18.24 2.71
C GLY A 8 -10.11 17.16 3.45
N TRP A 9 -9.32 17.52 4.46
CA TRP A 9 -8.51 16.53 5.21
C TRP A 9 -9.38 15.67 6.12
N LEU A 10 -10.33 16.30 6.82
CA LEU A 10 -11.29 15.59 7.66
C LEU A 10 -12.12 14.61 6.83
N ARG A 11 -12.60 15.06 5.66
CA ARG A 11 -13.34 14.21 4.72
C ARG A 11 -12.53 13.00 4.25
N LEU A 12 -11.25 13.18 3.96
CA LEU A 12 -10.36 12.07 3.57
C LEU A 12 -10.11 11.09 4.73
N LEU A 13 -10.05 11.57 5.98
CA LEU A 13 -9.96 10.69 7.15
C LEU A 13 -11.24 9.89 7.39
N GLU A 14 -12.41 10.51 7.23
CA GLU A 14 -13.70 9.81 7.29
C GLU A 14 -13.80 8.75 6.19
N GLU A 15 -13.39 9.09 4.97
CA GLU A 15 -13.33 8.15 3.85
C GLU A 15 -12.36 7.00 4.13
N LEU A 16 -11.21 7.27 4.75
CA LEU A 16 -10.26 6.23 5.16
C LEU A 16 -10.89 5.30 6.19
N LEU A 17 -11.54 5.84 7.21
CA LEU A 17 -12.20 5.04 8.25
C LEU A 17 -13.26 4.12 7.63
N GLU A 18 -14.05 4.64 6.69
CA GLU A 18 -15.06 3.84 5.99
C GLU A 18 -14.41 2.77 5.10
N ALA A 19 -13.33 3.11 4.39
CA ALA A 19 -12.58 2.17 3.56
C ALA A 19 -12.00 1.01 4.40
N GLU A 20 -11.38 1.33 5.54
CA GLU A 20 -10.83 0.35 6.49
C GLU A 20 -11.94 -0.55 7.06
N HIS A 21 -13.10 0.01 7.42
CA HIS A 21 -14.24 -0.76 7.90
C HIS A 21 -14.79 -1.71 6.82
N ARG A 22 -14.85 -1.25 5.57
CA ARG A 22 -15.21 -2.10 4.42
C ARG A 22 -14.19 -3.23 4.23
N GLN A 23 -12.89 -2.96 4.38
CA GLN A 23 -11.83 -3.96 4.31
C GLN A 23 -11.96 -4.99 5.44
N ALA A 24 -12.18 -4.55 6.68
CA ALA A 24 -12.38 -5.45 7.82
C ALA A 24 -13.59 -6.38 7.59
N ARG A 25 -14.70 -5.86 7.08
CA ARG A 25 -15.87 -6.68 6.71
C ARG A 25 -15.57 -7.67 5.59
N ALA A 26 -14.79 -7.28 4.59
CA ALA A 26 -14.39 -8.20 3.51
C ALA A 26 -13.49 -9.33 4.04
N LEU A 27 -12.55 -9.02 4.93
CA LEU A 27 -11.69 -10.00 5.59
C LEU A 27 -12.49 -10.97 6.47
N GLN A 28 -13.47 -10.46 7.22
CA GLN A 28 -14.38 -11.29 8.01
C GLN A 28 -15.14 -12.28 7.12
N ARG A 29 -15.74 -11.81 6.02
CA ARG A 29 -16.44 -12.67 5.05
C ARG A 29 -15.52 -13.73 4.45
N LEU A 30 -14.26 -13.40 4.18
CA LEU A 30 -13.28 -14.36 3.70
C LEU A 30 -12.94 -15.41 4.77
N ALA A 31 -12.79 -15.00 6.02
CA ALA A 31 -12.56 -15.92 7.13
C ALA A 31 -13.73 -16.89 7.30
N ASP A 32 -14.97 -16.40 7.24
CA ASP A 32 -16.17 -17.24 7.32
C ASP A 32 -16.26 -18.20 6.12
N ALA A 33 -16.02 -17.73 4.89
CA ALA A 33 -16.01 -18.59 3.71
C ALA A 33 -14.94 -19.69 3.78
N ARG A 34 -13.77 -19.40 4.36
CA ARG A 34 -12.69 -20.39 4.56
C ARG A 34 -13.03 -21.40 5.63
N ARG A 35 -13.70 -20.99 6.72
CA ARG A 35 -14.23 -21.90 7.75
C ARG A 35 -15.29 -22.84 7.17
N GLU A 36 -16.23 -22.30 6.39
CA GLU A 36 -17.23 -23.11 5.69
C GLU A 36 -16.58 -24.12 4.75
N LEU A 37 -15.59 -23.71 3.96
CA LEU A 37 -14.86 -24.61 3.06
C LEU A 37 -14.12 -25.71 3.82
N ALA A 38 -13.51 -25.39 4.98
CA ALA A 38 -12.83 -26.38 5.81
C ALA A 38 -13.83 -27.37 6.44
N ALA A 39 -15.02 -26.91 6.82
CA ALA A 39 -16.08 -27.76 7.38
C ALA A 39 -16.78 -28.62 6.31
N ASP A 40 -16.82 -28.17 5.05
CA ASP A 40 -17.43 -28.90 3.93
C ASP A 40 -16.73 -30.24 3.65
N GLY A 41 -15.44 -30.37 4.02
CA GLY A 41 -14.67 -31.63 4.01
C GLY A 41 -14.37 -32.22 2.62
N ASN A 42 -15.21 -31.93 1.63
CA ASN A 42 -15.14 -32.43 0.25
C ASN A 42 -14.71 -31.35 -0.76
N GLY A 43 -14.55 -30.10 -0.32
CA GLY A 43 -14.11 -29.00 -1.19
C GLY A 43 -15.13 -28.67 -2.28
N SER A 44 -16.41 -28.62 -1.94
CA SER A 44 -17.49 -28.36 -2.89
C SER A 44 -17.19 -27.14 -3.77
N PRO A 45 -17.40 -27.22 -5.11
CA PRO A 45 -17.11 -26.13 -6.02
C PRO A 45 -17.85 -24.84 -5.66
N ALA A 46 -19.02 -24.94 -5.01
CA ALA A 46 -19.74 -23.79 -4.48
C ALA A 46 -19.00 -23.10 -3.32
N ALA A 47 -18.43 -23.86 -2.39
CA ALA A 47 -17.65 -23.33 -1.27
C ALA A 47 -16.34 -22.67 -1.76
N VAL A 48 -15.64 -23.31 -2.70
CA VAL A 48 -14.45 -22.73 -3.35
C VAL A 48 -14.79 -21.42 -4.07
N ARG A 49 -15.92 -21.36 -4.78
CA ARG A 49 -16.39 -20.15 -5.45
C ARG A 49 -16.67 -19.01 -4.45
N ARG A 50 -17.28 -19.31 -3.29
CA ARG A 50 -17.52 -18.32 -2.24
C ARG A 50 -16.22 -17.71 -1.70
N VAL A 51 -15.20 -18.54 -1.46
CA VAL A 51 -13.87 -18.08 -1.05
C VAL A 51 -13.28 -17.13 -2.09
N ARG A 52 -13.27 -17.52 -3.38
CA ARG A 52 -12.72 -16.67 -4.45
C ARG A 52 -13.43 -15.32 -4.57
N ILE A 53 -14.76 -15.29 -4.41
CA ILE A 53 -15.53 -14.04 -4.42
C ILE A 53 -15.13 -13.15 -3.23
N ALA A 54 -14.96 -13.74 -2.05
CA ALA A 54 -14.53 -13.02 -0.87
C ALA A 54 -13.09 -12.49 -1.00
N GLU A 55 -12.18 -13.25 -1.59
CA GLU A 55 -10.81 -12.80 -1.90
C GLU A 55 -10.81 -11.59 -2.84
N ALA A 56 -11.60 -11.63 -3.91
CA ALA A 56 -11.76 -10.50 -4.83
C ALA A 56 -12.42 -9.27 -4.18
N ALA A 57 -13.21 -9.46 -3.11
CA ALA A 57 -13.76 -8.35 -2.33
C ALA A 57 -12.69 -7.73 -1.40
N VAL A 58 -11.84 -8.55 -0.79
CA VAL A 58 -10.71 -8.10 0.03
C VAL A 58 -9.72 -7.30 -0.81
N ASP A 59 -9.36 -7.79 -2.00
CA ASP A 59 -8.44 -7.10 -2.90
C ASP A 59 -8.96 -5.70 -3.32
N ARG A 60 -10.24 -5.62 -3.69
CA ARG A 60 -10.89 -4.35 -4.04
C ARG A 60 -10.92 -3.39 -2.85
N ALA A 61 -11.27 -3.86 -1.66
CA ALA A 61 -11.30 -3.04 -0.46
C ALA A 61 -9.89 -2.53 -0.08
N GLY A 62 -8.88 -3.40 -0.12
CA GLY A 62 -7.49 -3.04 0.15
C GLY A 62 -6.91 -2.05 -0.87
N SER A 63 -7.25 -2.20 -2.16
CA SER A 63 -6.87 -1.24 -3.21
C SER A 63 -7.50 0.13 -2.98
N TYR A 64 -8.75 0.17 -2.51
CA TYR A 64 -9.42 1.42 -2.17
C TYR A 64 -8.79 2.09 -0.94
N VAL A 65 -8.53 1.34 0.14
CA VAL A 65 -7.80 1.84 1.33
C VAL A 65 -6.45 2.45 0.93
N ARG A 66 -5.67 1.76 0.09
CA ARG A 66 -4.39 2.28 -0.42
C ARG A 66 -4.56 3.61 -1.14
N ARG A 67 -5.57 3.74 -2.00
CA ARG A 67 -5.85 4.98 -2.73
C ARG A 67 -6.18 6.14 -1.79
N VAL A 68 -7.02 5.91 -0.78
CA VAL A 68 -7.41 6.96 0.18
C VAL A 68 -6.22 7.38 1.04
N ARG A 69 -5.37 6.41 1.47
CA ARG A 69 -4.12 6.71 2.18
C ARG A 69 -3.16 7.56 1.33
N ASN A 70 -3.00 7.25 0.05
CA ASN A 70 -2.17 8.05 -0.86
C ASN A 70 -2.71 9.48 -0.99
N ALA A 71 -4.03 9.65 -1.12
CA ALA A 71 -4.65 10.98 -1.17
C ALA A 71 -4.44 11.78 0.13
N LEU A 72 -4.47 11.11 1.29
CA LEU A 72 -4.13 11.73 2.58
C LEU A 72 -2.66 12.17 2.67
N ASP A 73 -1.75 11.34 2.15
CA ASP A 73 -0.31 11.64 2.11
C ASP A 73 -0.02 12.85 1.20
N GLU A 74 -0.58 12.86 -0.01
CA GLU A 74 -0.49 13.99 -0.94
C GLU A 74 -1.07 15.29 -0.35
N TYR A 75 -2.19 15.19 0.37
CA TYR A 75 -2.78 16.32 1.08
C TYR A 75 -1.86 16.86 2.19
N GLY A 76 -1.19 15.96 2.92
CA GLY A 76 -0.22 16.32 3.96
C GLY A 76 1.06 16.94 3.39
N ALA A 77 1.58 16.38 2.31
CA ALA A 77 2.77 16.86 1.60
C ALA A 77 2.58 18.28 1.02
N GLY A 78 1.37 18.62 0.57
CA GLY A 78 1.03 19.96 0.08
C GLY A 78 1.00 21.06 1.16
N ARG A 79 1.03 20.70 2.46
CA ARG A 79 0.90 21.64 3.58
C ARG A 79 2.21 21.93 4.34
N GLY A 80 3.27 21.18 4.05
CA GLY A 80 4.58 21.33 4.69
C GLY A 80 5.71 21.11 3.68
N GLY A 81 5.94 22.06 2.78
CA GLY A 81 6.96 21.88 1.75
C GLY A 81 7.16 23.07 0.81
N GLY A 82 7.12 24.29 1.33
CA GLY A 82 7.63 25.48 0.64
C GLY A 82 9.16 25.59 0.65
N GLU A 83 9.90 24.54 1.04
CA GLU A 83 11.36 24.56 1.15
C GLU A 83 11.95 23.24 0.64
N SER A 84 12.15 23.20 -0.68
CA SER A 84 13.38 22.74 -1.37
C SER A 84 13.08 22.33 -2.81
N ALA A 85 12.75 23.32 -3.65
CA ALA A 85 13.22 23.30 -5.03
C ALA A 85 14.71 23.71 -4.99
N GLY A 86 15.62 22.74 -4.96
CA GLY A 86 17.06 22.97 -4.96
C GLY A 86 17.79 21.77 -5.52
N GLY A 87 18.15 21.83 -6.81
CA GLY A 87 18.70 20.71 -7.55
C GLY A 87 20.09 20.26 -7.10
N HIS A 88 20.37 18.98 -7.36
CA HIS A 88 21.68 18.42 -7.69
C HIS A 88 21.33 17.27 -8.66
N GLY A 89 21.57 17.35 -9.97
CA GLY A 89 22.71 17.97 -10.61
C GLY A 89 23.93 17.07 -10.41
N GLY A 90 24.02 15.99 -11.19
CA GLY A 90 25.26 15.28 -11.49
C GLY A 90 25.83 14.39 -10.38
N SER A 91 25.69 13.08 -10.54
CA SER A 91 26.80 12.18 -10.23
C SER A 91 27.55 11.92 -11.53
N SER A 92 28.35 12.90 -11.94
CA SER A 92 29.53 12.62 -12.74
C SER A 92 30.49 11.92 -11.79
N ASN A 93 30.93 10.72 -12.14
CA ASN A 93 31.98 10.01 -11.42
C ASN A 93 33.33 10.55 -11.97
N PRO A 94 34.10 11.39 -11.25
CA PRO A 94 35.47 11.64 -11.62
C PRO A 94 36.32 10.46 -11.10
N GLY A 95 36.86 9.68 -12.03
CA GLY A 95 37.82 8.64 -11.69
C GLY A 95 39.06 9.24 -11.03
N THR A 96 39.53 8.60 -9.96
CA THR A 96 40.95 8.61 -9.59
C THR A 96 41.23 7.35 -8.78
N GLY A 97 42.12 6.49 -9.29
CA GLY A 97 42.72 5.38 -8.54
C GLY A 97 43.57 5.88 -7.36
N PRO A 98 44.27 5.01 -6.61
CA PRO A 98 45.38 4.25 -7.21
C PRO A 98 45.51 2.77 -6.76
N ASP A 99 46.29 2.05 -7.56
CA ASP A 99 47.23 0.99 -7.18
C ASP A 99 46.81 -0.24 -6.36
N GLY A 100 46.89 -1.39 -7.03
CA GLY A 100 47.70 -2.50 -6.54
C GLY A 100 46.94 -3.70 -5.96
N GLN A 101 46.77 -4.76 -6.77
CA GLN A 101 47.61 -5.95 -6.63
C GLN A 101 47.28 -7.04 -7.67
N LYS A 102 48.35 -7.43 -8.35
CA LYS A 102 48.60 -8.51 -9.30
C LYS A 102 48.42 -9.90 -8.65
N SER A 103 47.84 -10.88 -9.36
CA SER A 103 48.49 -12.16 -9.78
C SER A 103 47.51 -13.31 -10.03
N ALA A 104 47.78 -14.02 -11.14
CA ALA A 104 47.41 -15.41 -11.49
C ALA A 104 45.91 -15.69 -11.72
N ASP A 105 45.49 -16.34 -12.79
CA ASP A 105 45.91 -17.68 -13.20
C ASP A 105 45.48 -17.92 -14.67
N ASP A 106 46.41 -18.29 -15.54
CA ASP A 106 46.16 -18.82 -16.89
C ASP A 106 47.00 -20.08 -17.04
N ARG A 107 46.34 -21.23 -17.01
CA ARG A 107 46.84 -22.53 -17.46
C ARG A 107 45.69 -23.42 -17.90
#